data_AF-A0A7S1V4U1-F1
#
_entry.id   AF-A0A7S1V4U1-F1
#
_cell.length_a   1.000
_cell.length_b   1.000
_cell.length_c   1.000
_cell.angle_alpha   90.00
_cell.angle_beta   90.00
_cell.angle_gamma   90.00
#
_symmetry.space_group_name_H-M   'P 1'
#
loop_
_entity.id
_entity.type
_entity.pdbx_description
1 polymer ?
#
loop_
_entity_poly.entity_id
_entity_poly.type
_entity_poly.pdbx_seq_one_letter_code
_entity_poly.pdbx_strand_id
1 'polypeptide(L)'
;GISGHALDGLLAEDESNGEASSSSSPKRKRRSSVYSAPSTLLSLILITIGILAGACLLLFIGIKFVGPPNQPVGPYTLVERQEGMDFFNYYTFYEGRDSAGSNGYNTYISEQRAIELGVVNVTMEK
;
A
#
# COMPACT_ATOMS: atom_id res chain seq x y z
N GLY A 1 30.39 48.00 28.37
CA GLY A 1 31.68 47.83 29.04
C GLY A 1 32.56 47.00 28.13
N ILE A 2 33.53 47.67 27.50
CA ILE A 2 34.64 47.09 26.75
C ILE A 2 35.81 47.05 27.74
N SER A 3 36.53 45.94 27.82
CA SER A 3 37.90 45.78 28.38
C SER A 3 38.06 44.28 28.70
N GLY A 4 39.11 43.57 28.34
CA GLY A 4 40.48 43.96 28.02
C GLY A 4 41.41 42.83 28.50
N HIS A 5 42.70 42.94 28.17
CA HIS A 5 43.83 41.99 28.37
C HIS A 5 44.01 40.98 27.22
N ALA A 6 44.80 41.25 26.17
CA ALA A 6 46.22 41.71 26.09
C ALA A 6 47.15 40.76 26.88
N LEU A 7 47.77 39.80 26.18
CA LEU A 7 49.10 39.85 25.55
C LEU A 7 50.24 39.72 26.57
N ASP A 8 50.98 38.60 26.46
CA ASP A 8 52.44 38.47 26.56
C ASP A 8 52.73 37.00 26.15
N GLY A 9 53.60 36.71 25.17
CA GLY A 9 55.05 36.73 25.30
C GLY A 9 55.50 35.44 26.04
N LEU A 10 56.51 34.66 25.67
CA LEU A 10 57.58 34.71 24.68
C LEU A 10 58.35 33.38 24.93
N LEU A 11 58.77 32.67 23.88
CA LEU A 11 59.88 31.71 23.80
C LEU A 11 60.00 30.54 24.82
N ALA A 12 59.92 29.32 24.30
CA ALA A 12 60.90 28.26 24.59
C ALA A 12 60.84 27.22 23.47
N GLU A 13 61.92 27.10 22.70
CA GLU A 13 62.19 25.90 21.92
C GLU A 13 62.61 24.79 22.89
N ASP A 14 62.10 23.58 22.68
CA ASP A 14 62.85 22.39 23.06
C ASP A 14 62.55 21.25 22.10
N GLU A 15 63.62 20.64 21.62
CA GLU A 15 63.62 19.45 20.79
C GLU A 15 63.08 18.25 21.58
N SER A 16 62.36 17.35 20.92
CA SER A 16 62.84 15.96 20.77
C SER A 16 61.78 15.05 20.16
N ASN A 17 62.24 14.33 19.13
CA ASN A 17 62.03 12.92 18.85
C ASN A 17 60.63 12.31 19.08
N GLY A 18 60.08 11.75 18.00
CA GLY A 18 59.22 10.59 18.17
C GLY A 18 58.37 10.24 16.97
N GLU A 19 58.83 9.25 16.22
CA GLU A 19 58.02 8.24 15.54
C GLU A 19 57.31 8.65 14.24
N ALA A 20 58.00 8.24 13.17
CA ALA A 20 57.41 7.81 11.93
C ALA A 20 56.23 6.86 12.17
N SER A 21 55.07 7.18 11.59
CA SER A 21 54.01 6.22 11.33
C SER A 21 53.30 6.59 10.03
N SER A 22 53.63 5.81 9.01
CA SER A 22 53.17 5.85 7.64
C SER A 22 51.64 5.86 7.51
N SER A 23 51.06 7.00 7.10
CA SER A 23 49.65 7.10 6.69
C SER A 23 49.48 6.63 5.24
N SER A 24 49.47 5.32 5.05
CA SER A 24 49.06 4.71 3.78
C SER A 24 47.56 4.96 3.55
N SER A 25 47.24 5.86 2.63
CA SER A 25 45.87 6.14 2.21
C SER A 25 45.32 4.94 1.41
N PRO A 26 44.18 4.31 1.81
CA PRO A 26 43.64 3.21 1.04
C PRO A 26 43.00 3.75 -0.25
N LYS A 27 43.60 3.43 -1.40
CA LYS A 27 43.00 3.65 -2.72
C LYS A 27 41.65 2.91 -2.78
N ARG A 28 40.56 3.68 -2.68
CA ARG A 28 39.18 3.21 -2.80
C ARG A 28 38.94 2.65 -4.20
N LYS A 29 39.17 1.35 -4.37
CA LYS A 29 38.92 0.59 -5.60
C LYS A 29 37.40 0.58 -5.84
N ARG A 30 36.91 1.50 -6.67
CA ARG A 30 35.54 1.49 -7.19
C ARG A 30 35.29 0.14 -7.85
N ARG A 31 34.57 -0.74 -7.15
CA ARG A 31 34.05 -1.99 -7.73
C ARG A 31 32.99 -1.58 -8.75
N SER A 32 33.36 -1.61 -10.02
CA SER A 32 32.39 -1.60 -11.10
C SER A 32 31.49 -2.82 -10.93
N SER A 33 30.22 -2.58 -10.64
CA SER A 33 29.16 -3.57 -10.77
C SER A 33 29.09 -3.94 -12.24
N VAL A 34 29.77 -5.02 -12.62
CA VAL A 34 29.67 -5.61 -13.95
C VAL A 34 28.29 -6.26 -14.04
N TYR A 35 27.29 -5.48 -14.45
CA TYR A 35 26.07 -6.06 -15.01
C TYR A 35 26.47 -6.69 -16.35
N SER A 36 26.51 -8.02 -16.37
CA SER A 36 26.54 -8.83 -17.60
C SER A 36 25.23 -8.60 -18.36
N ALA A 37 25.29 -7.70 -19.35
CA ALA A 37 24.19 -6.86 -19.81
C ALA A 37 23.20 -7.43 -20.87
N PRO A 38 23.32 -8.66 -21.41
CA PRO A 38 22.21 -9.22 -22.21
C PRO A 38 21.73 -10.63 -21.84
N SER A 39 22.59 -11.50 -21.30
CA SER A 39 22.23 -12.91 -21.03
C SER A 39 21.35 -13.07 -19.78
N THR A 40 21.47 -12.15 -18.82
CA THR A 40 20.66 -12.11 -17.59
C THR A 40 19.23 -11.63 -17.84
N LEU A 41 19.03 -10.73 -18.81
CA LEU A 41 17.70 -10.29 -19.22
C LEU A 41 16.97 -11.38 -20.02
N LEU A 42 17.69 -12.06 -20.92
CA LEU A 42 17.12 -13.19 -21.66
C LEU A 42 16.71 -14.33 -20.74
N SER A 43 17.51 -14.66 -19.73
CA SER A 43 17.15 -15.70 -18.76
C SER A 43 15.91 -15.33 -17.94
N LEU A 44 15.78 -14.07 -17.51
CA LEU A 44 14.60 -13.58 -16.80
C LEU A 44 13.32 -13.62 -17.66
N ILE A 45 13.43 -13.28 -18.95
CA ILE A 45 12.31 -13.35 -19.89
C ILE A 45 11.87 -14.81 -20.10
N LEU A 46 12.82 -15.74 -20.27
CA LEU A 46 12.49 -17.15 -20.44
C LEU A 46 11.84 -17.76 -19.19
N ILE A 47 12.32 -17.39 -17.99
CA ILE A 47 11.73 -17.84 -16.72
C ILE A 47 10.30 -17.34 -16.58
N THR A 48 10.06 -16.06 -16.85
CA THR A 48 8.71 -15.46 -16.76
C THR A 48 7.73 -16.08 -17.75
N ILE A 49 8.15 -16.33 -18.99
CA ILE A 49 7.34 -17.06 -19.98
C ILE A 49 7.05 -18.49 -19.50
N GLY A 50 8.04 -19.19 -18.96
CA GLY A 50 7.87 -20.55 -18.43
C GLY A 50 6.86 -20.62 -17.29
N ILE A 51 6.93 -19.67 -16.34
CA ILE A 51 5.97 -19.58 -15.23
C ILE A 51 4.57 -19.29 -15.76
N LEU A 52 4.42 -18.33 -16.68
CA LEU A 52 3.12 -17.96 -17.25
C LEU A 52 2.50 -19.13 -18.02
N ALA A 53 3.29 -19.83 -18.85
CA ALA A 53 2.85 -21.01 -19.59
C ALA A 53 2.43 -22.14 -18.65
N GLY A 54 3.20 -22.38 -17.57
CA GLY A 54 2.85 -23.35 -16.54
C GLY A 54 1.53 -23.01 -15.83
N ALA A 55 1.32 -21.74 -15.47
CA ALA A 55 0.07 -21.28 -14.86
C ALA A 55 -1.12 -21.44 -15.82
N CYS A 56 -0.97 -21.06 -17.09
CA CYS A 56 -1.99 -21.26 -18.12
C CYS A 56 -2.34 -22.75 -18.31
N LEU A 57 -1.35 -23.64 -18.31
CA LEU A 57 -1.56 -25.08 -18.43
C LEU A 57 -2.36 -25.62 -17.24
N LEU A 58 -2.00 -25.23 -16.01
CA LEU A 58 -2.72 -25.65 -14.80
C LEU A 58 -4.17 -25.17 -14.80
N LEU A 59 -4.43 -23.92 -15.20
CA LEU A 59 -5.79 -23.40 -15.33
C LEU A 59 -6.59 -24.14 -16.40
N PHE A 60 -5.98 -24.45 -17.55
CA PHE A 60 -6.63 -25.21 -18.61
C PHE A 60 -7.02 -26.62 -18.16
N ILE A 61 -6.11 -27.33 -17.47
CA ILE A 61 -6.38 -28.65 -16.89
C ILE A 61 -7.50 -28.54 -15.85
N GLY A 62 -7.44 -27.53 -14.97
CA GLY A 62 -8.49 -27.28 -13.98
C GLY A 62 -9.88 -27.15 -14.59
N ILE A 63 -10.04 -26.33 -15.64
CA ILE A 63 -11.33 -26.14 -16.33
C ILE A 63 -11.80 -27.45 -17.01
N LYS A 64 -10.88 -28.24 -17.56
CA LYS A 64 -11.24 -29.49 -18.25
C LYS A 64 -11.66 -30.62 -17.30
N PHE A 65 -11.05 -30.70 -16.12
CA PHE A 65 -11.34 -31.77 -15.15
C PHE A 65 -12.41 -31.40 -14.11
N VAL A 66 -12.48 -30.13 -13.69
CA VAL A 66 -13.43 -29.65 -12.68
C VAL A 66 -14.71 -29.11 -13.32
N GLY A 67 -14.68 -28.82 -14.63
CA GLY A 67 -15.78 -28.18 -15.36
C GLY A 67 -15.75 -26.65 -15.21
N PRO A 68 -16.52 -25.91 -16.03
CA PRO A 68 -16.73 -24.49 -15.82
C PRO A 68 -17.37 -24.26 -14.45
N PRO A 69 -17.11 -23.11 -13.79
CA PRO A 69 -17.73 -22.80 -12.50
C PRO A 69 -19.25 -22.97 -12.62
N ASN A 70 -19.84 -23.73 -11.69
CA ASN A 70 -21.27 -23.99 -11.64
C ASN A 70 -22.03 -22.66 -11.65
N GLN A 71 -22.64 -22.33 -12.78
CA GLN A 71 -23.61 -21.25 -12.84
C GLN A 71 -24.93 -21.82 -12.32
N PRO A 72 -25.60 -21.16 -11.35
CA PRO A 72 -26.92 -21.60 -10.92
C PRO A 72 -27.87 -21.49 -12.11
N VAL A 73 -28.17 -22.63 -12.74
CA VAL A 73 -29.15 -22.75 -13.83
C VAL A 73 -30.45 -23.29 -13.25
N GLY A 74 -31.49 -22.47 -13.27
CA GLY A 74 -32.82 -22.81 -12.74
C GLY A 74 -33.75 -21.60 -12.74
N PRO A 75 -35.07 -21.81 -12.54
CA PRO A 75 -36.00 -20.69 -12.40
C PRO A 75 -35.65 -19.88 -11.16
N TYR A 76 -35.42 -18.57 -11.33
CA TYR A 76 -35.27 -17.66 -10.21
C TYR A 76 -36.60 -17.59 -9.45
N THR A 77 -36.58 -17.90 -8.16
CA THR A 77 -37.73 -17.74 -7.28
C THR A 77 -37.57 -16.47 -6.46
N LEU A 78 -38.66 -15.76 -6.25
CA LEU A 78 -38.69 -14.65 -5.29
C LEU A 78 -38.42 -15.22 -3.90
N VAL A 79 -37.29 -14.87 -3.30
CA VAL A 79 -36.92 -15.29 -1.94
C VAL A 79 -37.63 -14.41 -0.92
N GLU A 80 -37.64 -13.10 -1.17
CA GLU A 80 -38.19 -12.12 -0.24
C GLU A 80 -38.64 -10.85 -0.97
N ARG A 81 -39.73 -10.26 -0.48
CA ARG A 81 -40.20 -8.95 -0.92
C ARG A 81 -39.94 -7.96 0.22
N GLN A 82 -39.21 -6.88 -0.09
CA GLN A 82 -38.93 -5.79 0.85
C GLN A 82 -39.64 -4.55 0.34
N GLU A 83 -40.70 -4.12 1.03
CA GLU A 83 -41.53 -2.99 0.58
C GLU A 83 -42.06 -2.14 1.74
N GLY A 84 -42.42 -0.90 1.42
CA GLY A 84 -43.04 0.02 2.37
C GLY A 84 -42.16 0.28 3.59
N MET A 85 -42.79 0.25 4.77
CA MET A 85 -42.12 0.53 6.03
C MET A 85 -41.18 -0.60 6.46
N ASP A 86 -41.53 -1.84 6.09
CA ASP A 86 -40.75 -3.02 6.41
C ASP A 86 -39.41 -3.08 5.65
N PHE A 87 -39.27 -2.31 4.56
CA PHE A 87 -38.04 -2.19 3.81
C PHE A 87 -36.83 -1.85 4.70
N PHE A 88 -36.96 -0.92 5.65
CA PHE A 88 -35.82 -0.49 6.46
C PHE A 88 -35.38 -1.54 7.49
N ASN A 89 -36.26 -2.48 7.87
CA ASN A 89 -35.92 -3.56 8.80
C ASN A 89 -34.87 -4.52 8.23
N TYR A 90 -34.68 -4.53 6.90
CA TYR A 90 -33.71 -5.36 6.21
C TYR A 90 -32.29 -4.78 6.16
N TYR A 91 -32.13 -3.51 6.56
CA TYR A 91 -30.87 -2.80 6.48
C TYR A 91 -30.45 -2.25 7.83
N THR A 92 -29.14 -2.22 8.08
CA THR A 92 -28.59 -1.54 9.24
C THR A 92 -28.22 -0.12 8.87
N PHE A 93 -28.77 0.86 9.58
CA PHE A 93 -28.38 2.26 9.43
C PHE A 93 -27.05 2.49 10.12
N TYR A 94 -26.02 2.79 9.32
CA TYR A 94 -24.74 3.23 9.85
C TYR A 94 -24.87 4.66 10.38
N GLU A 95 -24.45 4.88 11.62
CA GLU A 95 -24.40 6.21 12.23
C GLU A 95 -22.94 6.58 12.51
N GLY A 96 -22.51 7.72 11.97
CA GLY A 96 -21.16 8.19 12.17
C GLY A 96 -20.56 8.92 10.98
N ARG A 97 -19.27 9.18 11.09
CA ARG A 97 -18.48 9.81 10.04
C ARG A 97 -18.25 8.81 8.91
N ASP A 98 -18.15 9.33 7.69
CA ASP A 98 -17.80 8.51 6.54
C ASP A 98 -16.52 7.69 6.73
N SER A 99 -16.49 6.54 6.05
CA SER A 99 -15.44 5.54 6.24
C SER A 99 -14.06 6.14 6.01
N ALA A 100 -13.03 5.63 6.70
CA ALA A 100 -11.67 6.12 6.55
C ALA A 100 -11.14 5.99 5.10
N GLY A 101 -11.69 5.06 4.31
CA GLY A 101 -11.30 4.84 2.92
C GLY A 101 -11.89 5.86 1.94
N SER A 102 -13.07 6.42 2.23
CA SER A 102 -13.74 7.41 1.37
C SER A 102 -13.57 8.84 1.89
N ASN A 103 -13.51 9.03 3.21
CA ASN A 103 -13.34 10.31 3.93
C ASN A 103 -14.17 11.46 3.33
N GLY A 104 -15.39 11.14 2.89
CA GLY A 104 -16.34 12.11 2.38
C GLY A 104 -16.79 13.07 3.46
N TYR A 105 -17.24 14.26 3.04
CA TYR A 105 -17.79 15.27 3.94
C TYR A 105 -19.27 14.99 4.24
N ASN A 106 -19.57 13.78 4.69
CA ASN A 106 -20.91 13.31 5.02
C ASN A 106 -20.95 12.81 6.46
N THR A 107 -22.08 13.04 7.13
CA THR A 107 -22.40 12.46 8.43
C THR A 107 -23.63 11.58 8.26
N TYR A 108 -23.46 10.29 8.50
CA TYR A 108 -24.57 9.34 8.47
C TYR A 108 -25.30 9.35 9.81
N ILE A 109 -26.61 9.17 9.76
CA ILE A 109 -27.54 9.31 10.89
C ILE A 109 -28.35 8.02 11.06
N SER A 110 -28.84 7.78 12.27
CA SER A 110 -29.74 6.66 12.56
C SER A 110 -31.05 6.73 11.78
N GLU A 111 -31.71 5.59 11.62
CA GLU A 111 -33.02 5.47 10.98
C GLU A 111 -34.04 6.44 11.58
N GLN A 112 -34.17 6.43 12.91
CA GLN A 112 -35.09 7.31 13.63
C GLN A 112 -34.83 8.78 13.27
N ARG A 113 -33.56 9.20 13.28
CA ARG A 113 -33.19 10.57 12.96
C ARG A 113 -33.45 10.91 11.48
N ALA A 114 -33.24 9.96 10.59
CA ALA A 114 -33.50 10.13 9.17
C ALA A 114 -35.00 10.31 8.88
N ILE A 115 -35.87 9.58 9.58
CA ILE A 115 -37.33 9.71 9.49
C ILE A 115 -37.77 11.07 10.05
N GLU A 116 -37.30 11.45 11.24
CA GLU A 116 -37.62 12.73 11.87
C GLU A 116 -37.25 13.93 11.00
N LEU A 117 -36.12 13.85 10.30
CA LEU A 117 -35.64 14.91 9.40
C LEU A 117 -36.24 14.83 8.00
N GLY A 118 -37.05 13.81 7.70
CA GLY A 118 -37.63 13.58 6.38
C GLY A 118 -36.59 13.25 5.30
N VAL A 119 -35.41 12.76 5.70
CA VAL A 119 -34.35 12.28 4.80
C VAL A 119 -34.79 10.97 4.12
N VAL A 120 -35.54 10.15 4.85
CA VAL A 120 -36.18 8.94 4.34
C VAL A 120 -37.68 8.98 4.56
N ASN A 121 -38.45 8.46 3.61
CA ASN A 121 -39.91 8.34 3.69
C ASN A 121 -40.40 7.25 2.72
N VAL A 122 -41.58 6.71 2.98
CA VAL A 122 -42.29 5.82 2.06
C VAL A 122 -43.23 6.65 1.19
N THR A 123 -43.06 6.58 -0.13
CA THR A 123 -43.91 7.26 -1.10
C THR A 123 -44.71 6.27 -1.92
N MET A 124 -45.89 6.67 -2.37
CA MET A 124 -46.71 5.90 -3.30
C MET A 124 -46.52 6.48 -4.70
N GLU A 125 -46.44 5.60 -5.72
CA GLU A 125 -46.54 6.03 -7.11
C GLU A 125 -47.91 6.66 -7.37
N LYS A 126 -47.93 7.73 -8.17
CA LYS A 126 -49.15 8.44 -8.56
C LYS A 126 -49.68 7.94 -9.88
#